data_AF-A0A678TC08-F1
#
_entry.id   AF-A0A678TC08-F1
#
_cell.length_a   1.000
_cell.length_b   1.000
_cell.length_c   1.000
_cell.angle_alpha   90.00
_cell.angle_beta   90.00
_cell.angle_gamma   90.00
#
_symmetry.space_group_name_H-M   'P 1'
#
loop_
_entity.id
_entity.type
_entity.pdbx_description
1 polymer ?
#
loop_
_entity_poly.entity_id
_entity_poly.type
_entity_poly.pdbx_seq_one_letter_code
_entity_poly.pdbx_strand_id
1 'polypeptide(L)'
;LGTMGEYGTPNIDIEEGYITITHNGRTDTLPFPKQASSFYHLSKVHDSHNIAFTCKAWGIRATDLNQGVVYGVRTDETAMHEELYNRLDYDGVFGTALNRF
;
A
#
# COMPACT_ATOMS: atom_id res chain seq x y z
N LEU A 1 -0.95 -7.04 -2.37
CA LEU A 1 -0.04 -5.88 -2.24
C LEU A 1 -0.93 -4.64 -2.11
N GLY A 2 -1.04 -4.07 -0.92
CA GLY A 2 -1.72 -2.80 -0.69
C GLY A 2 -0.95 -1.60 -1.23
N THR A 3 -1.10 -0.45 -0.59
CA THR A 3 -0.38 0.80 -0.94
C THR A 3 -0.44 1.81 0.20
N MET A 4 0.63 2.59 0.41
CA MET A 4 0.59 3.74 1.34
C MET A 4 -0.52 4.75 1.00
N GLY A 5 -0.93 4.83 -0.27
CA GLY A 5 -2.00 5.73 -0.70
C GLY A 5 -3.39 5.36 -0.17
N GLU A 6 -3.55 4.22 0.51
CA GLU A 6 -4.79 3.87 1.21
C GLU A 6 -5.12 4.85 2.34
N TYR A 7 -4.10 5.37 3.02
CA TYR A 7 -4.25 6.23 4.19
C TYR A 7 -4.53 7.70 3.84
N GLY A 8 -4.24 8.11 2.60
CA GLY A 8 -4.30 9.51 2.21
C GLY A 8 -3.29 10.36 3.00
N THR A 9 -3.69 11.55 3.40
CA THR A 9 -2.84 12.50 4.14
C THR A 9 -3.61 13.11 5.31
N PRO A 10 -3.86 12.34 6.39
CA PRO A 10 -4.55 12.85 7.57
C PRO A 10 -3.67 13.82 8.37
N ASN A 11 -4.27 14.57 9.30
CA ASN A 11 -3.55 15.48 10.20
C ASN A 11 -3.15 14.80 11.52
N ILE A 12 -2.83 13.52 11.46
CA ILE A 12 -2.34 12.68 12.56
C ILE A 12 -1.28 11.73 11.99
N ASP A 13 -0.49 11.11 12.85
CA ASP A 13 0.47 10.10 12.43
C ASP A 13 -0.25 8.92 11.75
N ILE A 14 0.35 8.41 10.67
CA ILE A 14 -0.12 7.22 9.97
C ILE A 14 0.53 6.00 10.61
N GLU A 15 -0.29 5.09 11.12
CA GLU A 15 0.15 3.83 11.74
C GLU A 15 0.21 2.68 10.71
N GLU A 16 0.83 1.56 11.10
CA GLU A 16 0.90 0.33 10.29
C GLU A 16 -0.43 -0.47 10.33
N GLY A 17 -1.48 0.11 9.75
CA GLY A 17 -2.74 -0.57 9.44
C GLY A 17 -3.79 -0.54 10.55
N TYR A 18 -3.41 -0.33 11.81
CA TYR A 18 -4.31 -0.29 12.97
C TYR A 18 -4.00 0.90 13.87
N ILE A 19 -5.02 1.45 14.53
CA ILE A 19 -4.90 2.57 15.47
C ILE A 19 -5.68 2.27 16.76
N THR A 20 -5.10 2.61 17.90
CA THR A 20 -5.78 2.52 19.20
C THR A 20 -6.43 3.85 19.53
N ILE A 21 -7.74 3.85 19.73
CA ILE A 21 -8.54 5.05 19.98
C ILE A 21 -9.26 4.93 21.31
N THR A 22 -9.21 5.98 22.13
CA THR A 22 -10.11 6.15 23.28
C THR A 22 -11.21 7.14 22.90
N HIS A 23 -12.46 6.68 22.90
CA HIS A 23 -13.63 7.47 22.52
C HIS A 23 -14.77 7.24 23.52
N ASN A 24 -15.30 8.33 24.10
CA ASN A 24 -16.41 8.32 25.07
C ASN A 24 -16.21 7.32 26.24
N GLY A 25 -15.01 7.30 26.82
CA GLY A 25 -14.67 6.45 27.97
C GLY A 25 -14.42 4.98 27.64
N ARG A 26 -14.34 4.61 26.36
CA ARG A 26 -14.01 3.25 25.90
C ARG A 26 -12.76 3.29 25.01
N THR A 27 -11.96 2.22 25.06
CA THR A 27 -10.74 2.08 24.26
C THR A 27 -10.84 0.83 23.39
N ASP A 28 -10.43 0.93 22.13
CA ASP A 28 -10.37 -0.19 21.19
C ASP A 28 -9.24 0.02 20.16
N THR A 29 -8.78 -1.07 19.53
CA THR A 29 -7.84 -1.05 18.40
C THR A 29 -8.58 -1.38 17.13
N LEU A 30 -8.63 -0.42 16.20
CA LEU A 30 -9.45 -0.47 14.99
C LEU A 30 -8.56 -0.42 13.73
N PRO A 31 -9.04 -0.89 12.57
CA PRO A 31 -8.38 -0.60 11.31
C PRO A 31 -8.20 0.91 11.10
N PHE A 32 -7.02 1.34 10.68
CA PHE A 32 -6.72 2.75 10.46
C PHE A 32 -7.67 3.35 9.38
N PRO A 33 -8.23 4.56 9.56
CA PRO A 33 -9.13 5.19 8.59
C PRO A 33 -8.52 5.33 7.18
N LYS A 34 -9.26 5.00 6.13
CA LYS A 34 -8.77 5.03 4.74
C LYS A 34 -9.32 6.23 3.96
N GLN A 35 -8.45 6.91 3.20
CA GLN A 35 -8.77 8.15 2.47
C GLN A 35 -8.09 8.16 1.07
N ALA A 36 -8.28 7.10 0.30
CA ALA A 36 -7.72 6.96 -1.05
C ALA A 36 -8.16 8.09 -2.00
N SER A 37 -7.24 8.54 -2.86
CA SER A 37 -7.41 9.72 -3.74
C SER A 37 -7.55 9.40 -5.23
N SER A 38 -7.75 8.13 -5.60
CA SER A 38 -8.00 7.70 -6.99
C SER A 38 -8.68 6.34 -7.03
N PHE A 39 -9.26 5.93 -8.17
CA PHE A 39 -9.84 4.60 -8.32
C PHE A 39 -8.83 3.46 -8.15
N TYR A 40 -7.57 3.65 -8.55
CA TYR A 40 -6.50 2.70 -8.28
C TYR A 40 -6.26 2.50 -6.77
N HIS A 41 -6.13 3.60 -6.01
CA HIS A 41 -5.93 3.53 -4.57
C HIS A 41 -7.19 2.98 -3.84
N LEU A 42 -8.39 3.30 -4.33
CA LEU A 42 -9.65 2.76 -3.79
C LEU A 42 -9.73 1.24 -3.96
N SER A 43 -9.31 0.70 -5.11
CA SER A 43 -9.34 -0.75 -5.30
C SER A 43 -8.47 -1.47 -4.28
N LYS A 44 -7.32 -0.89 -3.89
CA LYS A 44 -6.47 -1.43 -2.82
C LYS A 44 -7.12 -1.37 -1.45
N VAL A 45 -7.77 -0.24 -1.11
CA VAL A 45 -8.58 -0.15 0.11
C VAL A 45 -9.62 -1.29 0.15
N HIS A 46 -10.30 -1.57 -0.97
CA HIS A 46 -11.27 -2.66 -1.04
C HIS A 46 -10.62 -4.05 -0.88
N ASP A 47 -9.47 -4.28 -1.52
CA ASP A 47 -8.70 -5.52 -1.36
C ASP A 47 -8.36 -5.78 0.12
N SER A 48 -7.83 -4.79 0.83
CA SER A 48 -7.43 -4.92 2.23
C SER A 48 -8.61 -5.22 3.15
N HIS A 49 -9.77 -4.58 2.94
CA HIS A 49 -10.98 -4.88 3.71
C HIS A 49 -11.49 -6.30 3.44
N ASN A 50 -11.50 -6.74 2.17
CA ASN A 50 -11.90 -8.09 1.80
C ASN A 50 -10.97 -9.12 2.43
N ILE A 51 -9.66 -8.93 2.32
CA ILE A 51 -8.66 -9.83 2.91
C ILE A 51 -8.85 -9.90 4.42
N ALA A 52 -8.95 -8.76 5.12
CA ALA A 52 -9.15 -8.72 6.57
C ALA A 52 -10.40 -9.48 7.01
N PHE A 53 -11.51 -9.34 6.25
CA PHE A 53 -12.72 -10.13 6.48
C PHE A 53 -12.46 -11.64 6.34
N THR A 54 -11.81 -12.08 5.27
CA THR A 54 -11.54 -13.52 5.05
C THR A 54 -10.56 -14.11 6.07
N CYS A 55 -9.60 -13.32 6.59
CA CYS A 55 -8.75 -13.73 7.70
C CYS A 55 -9.58 -14.05 8.95
N LYS A 56 -10.60 -13.23 9.25
CA LYS A 56 -11.49 -13.45 10.38
C LYS A 56 -12.49 -14.59 10.15
N ALA A 57 -13.13 -14.61 8.99
CA ALA A 57 -14.20 -15.56 8.69
C ALA A 57 -13.67 -16.97 8.42
N TRP A 58 -12.53 -17.08 7.72
CA TRP A 58 -12.05 -18.34 7.15
C TRP A 58 -10.65 -18.73 7.63
N GLY A 59 -10.05 -17.98 8.56
CA GLY A 59 -8.73 -18.30 9.11
C GLY A 59 -7.59 -18.12 8.11
N ILE A 60 -7.78 -17.31 7.06
CA ILE A 60 -6.71 -16.97 6.12
C ILE A 60 -5.59 -16.25 6.88
N ARG A 61 -4.35 -16.59 6.51
CA ARG A 61 -3.14 -15.89 6.96
C ARG A 61 -2.68 -15.00 5.82
N ALA A 62 -2.66 -13.68 6.07
CA ALA A 62 -2.24 -12.70 5.09
C ALA A 62 -1.37 -11.62 5.75
N THR A 63 -0.47 -11.06 4.96
CA THR A 63 0.29 -9.86 5.29
C THR A 63 0.01 -8.84 4.21
N ASP A 64 -0.48 -7.67 4.60
CA ASP A 64 -0.67 -6.58 3.65
C ASP A 64 0.55 -5.66 3.66
N LEU A 65 1.14 -5.47 2.48
CA LEU A 65 2.34 -4.67 2.30
C LEU A 65 1.94 -3.33 1.67
N ASN A 66 1.75 -2.33 2.52
CA ASN A 66 1.46 -0.95 2.11
C ASN A 66 2.74 -0.27 1.63
N GLN A 67 3.15 -0.61 0.41
CA GLN A 67 4.39 -0.14 -0.20
C GLN A 67 4.29 1.34 -0.59
N GLY A 68 5.41 2.05 -0.44
CA GLY A 68 5.61 3.39 -0.98
C GLY A 68 5.98 3.38 -2.47
N VAL A 69 6.45 4.52 -2.97
CA VAL A 69 6.90 4.65 -4.37
C VAL A 69 8.23 3.91 -4.57
N VAL A 70 8.28 3.01 -5.55
CA VAL A 70 9.51 2.30 -5.96
C VAL A 70 10.33 3.17 -6.91
N TYR A 71 11.66 3.07 -6.82
CA TYR A 71 12.62 3.75 -7.68
C TYR A 71 13.80 2.84 -8.06
N GLY A 72 14.45 3.15 -9.17
CA GLY A 72 15.55 2.35 -9.74
C GLY A 72 15.07 1.24 -10.68
N VAL A 73 16.00 0.73 -11.49
CA VAL A 73 15.73 -0.31 -12.51
C VAL A 73 16.58 -1.57 -12.35
N ARG A 74 17.69 -1.49 -11.60
CA ARG A 74 18.63 -2.60 -11.45
C ARG A 74 18.48 -3.28 -10.08
N THR A 75 18.42 -4.59 -10.14
CA THR A 75 18.67 -5.54 -9.07
C THR A 75 19.84 -6.45 -9.48
N ASP A 76 20.44 -7.16 -8.54
CA ASP A 76 21.57 -8.06 -8.82
C ASP A 76 21.21 -9.08 -9.92
N GLU A 77 20.00 -9.64 -9.86
CA GLU A 77 19.50 -10.63 -10.83
C GLU A 77 19.29 -10.00 -12.22
N THR A 78 18.61 -8.86 -12.30
CA THR A 78 18.32 -8.19 -13.58
C THR A 78 19.57 -7.63 -14.25
N ALA A 79 20.66 -7.44 -13.50
CA ALA A 79 21.93 -6.95 -14.01
C ALA A 79 22.81 -8.06 -14.62
N MET A 80 22.43 -9.34 -14.45
CA MET A 80 23.24 -10.48 -14.91
C MET A 80 23.30 -10.62 -16.44
N HIS A 81 22.24 -10.22 -17.16
CA HIS A 81 22.15 -10.38 -18.61
C HIS A 81 21.14 -9.39 -19.22
N GLU A 82 21.31 -8.99 -20.48
CA GLU A 82 20.43 -8.00 -21.15
C GLU A 82 18.98 -8.47 -21.31
N GLU A 83 18.77 -9.78 -21.51
CA GLU A 83 17.43 -10.37 -21.56
C GLU A 83 16.68 -10.35 -20.22
N LEU A 84 17.38 -10.06 -19.11
CA LEU A 84 16.81 -9.96 -17.76
C LEU A 84 16.52 -8.52 -17.35
N TYR A 85 16.72 -7.54 -18.25
CA TYR A 85 16.45 -6.15 -17.95
C TYR A 85 14.98 -5.92 -17.60
N ASN A 86 14.77 -5.25 -16.47
CA ASN A 86 13.44 -4.84 -16.06
C ASN A 86 12.99 -3.58 -16.81
N ARG A 87 11.68 -3.31 -16.80
CA ARG A 87 11.11 -2.10 -17.38
C ARG A 87 11.52 -0.84 -16.61
N LEU A 88 11.61 0.28 -17.32
CA LEU A 88 11.73 1.62 -16.74
C LEU A 88 10.69 2.55 -17.39
N ASP A 89 9.70 2.97 -16.60
CA ASP A 89 8.62 3.81 -17.06
C ASP A 89 8.87 5.28 -16.69
N TYR A 90 8.77 6.17 -17.68
CA TYR A 90 9.01 7.60 -17.54
C TYR A 90 7.87 8.46 -18.10
N ASP A 91 6.79 7.83 -18.57
CA ASP A 91 5.64 8.52 -19.15
C ASP A 91 4.73 9.15 -18.07
N GLY A 92 3.71 9.88 -18.56
CA GLY A 92 2.72 10.60 -17.74
C GLY A 92 1.78 9.71 -16.92
N VAL A 93 1.69 8.42 -17.24
CA VAL A 93 0.65 7.49 -16.77
C VAL A 93 1.23 6.44 -15.82
N PHE A 94 2.30 5.74 -16.23
CA PHE A 94 2.92 4.67 -15.44
C PHE A 94 4.19 5.11 -14.70
N GLY A 95 4.85 6.18 -15.15
CA GLY A 95 6.06 6.69 -14.51
C GLY A 95 5.80 7.26 -13.11
N THR A 96 6.70 6.95 -12.17
CA THR A 96 6.65 7.46 -10.78
C THR A 96 7.61 8.63 -10.59
N ALA A 97 7.42 9.42 -9.51
CA ALA A 97 8.11 10.69 -9.32
C ALA A 97 9.64 10.63 -9.53
N LEU A 98 10.35 9.75 -8.81
CA LEU A 98 11.82 9.70 -8.91
C LEU A 98 12.32 9.04 -10.20
N ASN A 99 11.58 8.11 -10.80
CA ASN A 99 11.99 7.51 -12.08
C ASN A 99 11.76 8.44 -13.28
N ARG A 100 10.92 9.47 -13.12
CA ARG A 100 10.63 10.47 -14.16
C ARG A 100 11.57 11.69 -14.14
N PHE A 101 12.23 11.96 -13.01
CA PHE A 101 13.15 13.07 -12.83
C PHE A 101 14.60 12.61 -12.96
#